data_AF-Q98JC1-F1
#
_entry.id   AF-Q98JC1-F1
#
_cell.length_a   1.000
_cell.length_b   1.000
_cell.length_c   1.000
_cell.angle_alpha   90.00
_cell.angle_beta   90.00
_cell.angle_gamma   90.00
#
_symmetry.space_group_name_H-M   'P 1'
#
loop_
_entity.id
_entity.type
_entity.pdbx_description
1 polymer ?
#
loop_
_entity_poly.entity_id
_entity_poly.type
_entity_poly.pdbx_seq_one_letter_code
_entity_poly.pdbx_strand_id
1 'polypeptide(L)'
;MQGSAMLVHPQYDSNCPKTSVEVSEGFGGWFARICEDDQETFHQFRRERDAIAFADTQRMRLGLPCPPLERTASSGHKAIRKINQIADVLRTRGLGRFLQLSTLSLSEPIRSQRLRYRVASDARQALSKIKAASRHRGLFIDCGSNIGQAYKFFSRYYTPDYYDYVLVEPNKNCLEHLHSLRSENVAIEVVAKAASVKDGYAEFLGPPGRSDLTYEGCSIVPSHNGGLYPSQRFTPELVETFSLSQMIQAKRGLYEVIVLKLDVEGAEYEILDDLIRSGLHRDLHATYVEFHSLYMRNSEGRKTAVVERKIVDEFQQAGTHISRWI
;
A
#
# COMPACT_ATOMS: atom_id res chain seq x y z
N MET A 1 16.53 -40.07 31.28
CA MET A 1 15.69 -38.91 31.64
C MET A 1 15.42 -38.12 30.37
N GLN A 2 14.21 -38.27 29.80
CA GLN A 2 13.78 -37.57 28.59
C GLN A 2 13.24 -36.20 28.99
N GLY A 3 13.84 -35.13 28.46
CA GLY A 3 13.35 -33.76 28.61
C GLY A 3 12.32 -33.45 27.54
N SER A 4 11.07 -33.25 27.94
CA SER A 4 9.96 -32.87 27.06
C SER A 4 10.05 -31.37 26.77
N ALA A 5 10.04 -30.99 25.49
CA ALA A 5 10.01 -29.60 25.05
C ALA A 5 8.60 -29.03 25.24
N MET A 6 8.47 -28.00 26.08
CA MET A 6 7.23 -27.23 26.23
C MET A 6 7.01 -26.34 25.00
N LEU A 7 5.93 -26.60 24.28
CA LEU A 7 5.34 -25.68 23.31
C LEU A 7 4.81 -24.45 24.06
N VAL A 8 5.46 -23.30 23.87
CA VAL A 8 4.95 -22.00 24.31
C VAL A 8 3.93 -21.54 23.27
N HIS A 9 2.65 -21.70 23.57
CA HIS A 9 1.60 -21.05 22.81
C HIS A 9 1.66 -19.53 23.06
N PRO A 10 1.52 -18.69 22.02
CA PRO A 10 1.37 -17.25 22.22
C PRO A 10 0.18 -17.01 23.15
N GLN A 11 0.41 -16.27 24.24
CA GLN A 11 -0.66 -15.80 25.11
C GLN A 11 -1.53 -14.83 24.30
N TYR A 12 -2.58 -15.37 23.68
CA TYR A 12 -3.69 -14.55 23.21
C TYR A 12 -4.32 -13.86 24.41
N ASP A 13 -4.53 -12.56 24.28
CA ASP A 13 -5.21 -11.75 25.28
C ASP A 13 -6.56 -12.41 25.59
N SER A 14 -6.69 -12.95 26.81
CA SER A 14 -7.80 -13.81 27.24
C SER A 14 -9.14 -13.08 27.34
N ASN A 15 -9.18 -11.83 26.90
CA ASN A 15 -10.35 -10.96 26.88
C ASN A 15 -10.96 -10.77 25.49
N CYS A 16 -10.41 -11.38 24.43
CA CYS A 16 -11.05 -11.33 23.11
C CYS A 16 -12.32 -12.22 23.13
N PRO A 17 -13.50 -11.71 22.78
CA PRO A 17 -14.71 -12.52 22.75
C PRO A 17 -14.53 -13.69 21.78
N LYS A 18 -14.79 -14.91 22.25
CA LYS A 18 -14.71 -16.17 21.47
C LYS A 18 -15.57 -16.17 20.20
N THR A 19 -16.53 -15.25 20.12
CA THR A 19 -17.42 -15.08 18.98
C THR A 19 -17.55 -13.61 18.67
N SER A 20 -17.21 -13.19 17.45
CA SER A 20 -17.27 -11.78 17.04
C SER A 20 -17.60 -11.63 15.55
N VAL A 21 -18.20 -10.50 15.19
CA VAL A 21 -18.45 -10.11 13.80
C VAL A 21 -18.04 -8.66 13.62
N GLU A 22 -17.03 -8.43 12.78
CA GLU A 22 -16.46 -7.11 12.50
C GLU A 22 -16.64 -6.75 11.04
N VAL A 23 -16.91 -5.47 10.76
CA VAL A 23 -16.94 -4.94 9.39
C VAL A 23 -15.83 -3.91 9.25
N SER A 24 -14.98 -4.07 8.24
CA SER A 24 -13.88 -3.15 7.95
C SER A 24 -13.86 -2.76 6.48
N GLU A 25 -13.33 -1.58 6.18
CA GLU A 25 -13.06 -1.10 4.83
C GLU A 25 -11.58 -1.37 4.50
N GLY A 26 -11.30 -1.88 3.30
CA GLY A 26 -9.93 -2.09 2.84
C GLY A 26 -9.87 -2.46 1.36
N PHE A 27 -8.75 -2.16 0.68
CA PHE A 27 -8.50 -2.57 -0.72
C PHE A 27 -9.65 -2.25 -1.71
N GLY A 28 -10.29 -1.09 -1.55
CA GLY A 28 -11.42 -0.66 -2.39
C GLY A 28 -12.70 -1.47 -2.21
N GLY A 29 -12.85 -2.21 -1.10
CA GLY A 29 -14.03 -2.98 -0.76
C GLY A 29 -14.29 -3.03 0.75
N TRP A 30 -15.31 -3.81 1.11
CA TRP A 30 -15.74 -4.02 2.48
C TRP A 30 -15.58 -5.47 2.87
N PHE A 31 -15.10 -5.73 4.08
CA PHE A 31 -14.89 -7.08 4.59
C PHE A 31 -15.74 -7.29 5.84
N ALA A 32 -16.40 -8.42 5.91
CA ALA A 32 -16.96 -8.95 7.15
C ALA A 32 -16.06 -10.07 7.64
N ARG A 33 -15.52 -9.91 8.86
CA ARG A 33 -14.74 -10.92 9.59
C ARG A 33 -15.67 -11.57 10.61
N ILE A 34 -15.72 -12.90 10.62
CA ILE A 34 -16.52 -13.68 11.57
C ILE A 34 -15.55 -14.58 12.34
N CYS A 35 -15.56 -14.47 13.66
CA CYS A 35 -14.89 -15.39 14.57
C CYS A 35 -15.95 -16.23 15.28
N GLU A 36 -15.88 -17.56 15.19
CA GLU A 36 -16.79 -18.52 15.84
C GLU A 36 -15.95 -19.71 16.31
N ASP A 37 -15.91 -19.98 17.62
CA ASP A 37 -15.18 -21.10 18.22
C ASP A 37 -13.71 -21.21 17.75
N ASP A 38 -13.00 -20.07 17.79
CA ASP A 38 -11.61 -19.92 17.34
C ASP A 38 -11.39 -20.17 15.82
N GLN A 39 -12.47 -20.29 15.04
CA GLN A 39 -12.42 -20.30 13.58
C GLN A 39 -12.75 -18.93 13.00
N GLU A 40 -11.91 -18.49 12.07
CA GLU A 40 -12.04 -17.19 11.43
C GLU A 40 -12.40 -17.32 9.96
N THR A 41 -13.46 -16.61 9.54
CA THR A 41 -13.89 -16.56 8.14
C THR A 41 -14.04 -15.12 7.67
N PHE A 42 -13.74 -14.88 6.38
CA PHE A 42 -13.76 -13.56 5.76
C PHE A 42 -14.66 -13.53 4.54
N HIS A 43 -15.48 -12.50 4.44
CA HIS A 43 -16.36 -12.25 3.31
C HIS A 43 -16.11 -10.86 2.74
N GLN A 44 -15.86 -10.77 1.42
CA GLN A 44 -15.63 -9.51 0.72
C GLN A 44 -16.89 -9.05 0.00
N PHE A 45 -17.19 -7.75 0.13
CA PHE A 45 -18.33 -7.08 -0.49
C PHE A 45 -17.86 -5.85 -1.27
N ARG A 46 -18.62 -5.51 -2.32
CA ARG A 46 -18.39 -4.29 -3.12
C ARG A 46 -19.01 -3.04 -2.48
N ARG A 47 -20.06 -3.19 -1.67
CA ARG A 47 -20.79 -2.07 -1.07
C ARG A 47 -20.85 -2.25 0.45
N GLU A 48 -20.66 -1.16 1.16
CA GLU A 48 -20.74 -1.09 2.63
C GLU A 48 -22.03 -1.70 3.14
N ARG A 49 -23.16 -1.30 2.58
CA ARG A 49 -24.49 -1.77 2.98
C ARG A 49 -24.66 -3.29 2.86
N ASP A 50 -24.00 -3.91 1.88
CA ASP A 50 -24.10 -5.36 1.66
C ASP A 50 -23.24 -6.10 2.71
N ALA A 51 -22.07 -5.55 3.05
CA ALA A 51 -21.23 -6.05 4.15
C ALA A 51 -21.90 -5.90 5.51
N ILE A 52 -22.54 -4.76 5.77
CA ILE A 52 -23.30 -4.50 6.99
C ILE A 52 -24.48 -5.48 7.08
N ALA A 53 -25.30 -5.62 6.02
CA ALA A 53 -26.44 -6.53 6.02
C ALA A 53 -26.00 -7.99 6.25
N PHE A 54 -24.89 -8.41 5.65
CA PHE A 54 -24.31 -9.72 5.90
C PHE A 54 -23.84 -9.86 7.35
N ALA A 55 -23.08 -8.89 7.86
CA ALA A 55 -22.58 -8.90 9.23
C ALA A 55 -23.73 -8.92 10.25
N ASP A 56 -24.81 -8.19 10.02
CA ASP A 56 -25.99 -8.20 10.88
C ASP A 56 -26.70 -9.56 10.85
N THR A 57 -26.78 -10.19 9.68
CA THR A 57 -27.27 -11.57 9.55
C THR A 57 -26.42 -12.55 10.35
N GLN A 58 -25.09 -12.39 10.33
CA GLN A 58 -24.16 -13.22 11.10
C GLN A 58 -24.27 -12.96 12.61
N ARG A 59 -24.44 -11.70 13.03
CA ARG A 59 -24.67 -11.36 14.44
C ARG A 59 -25.95 -12.00 14.96
N MET A 60 -27.04 -11.93 14.19
CA MET A 60 -28.29 -12.61 14.54
C MET A 60 -28.11 -14.14 14.64
N ARG A 61 -27.40 -14.75 13.69
CA ARG A 61 -27.09 -16.19 13.71
C ARG A 61 -26.32 -16.60 14.98
N LEU A 62 -25.37 -15.76 15.40
CA LEU A 62 -24.46 -16.01 16.53
C LEU A 62 -25.01 -15.52 17.88
N GLY A 63 -26.23 -14.98 17.93
CA GLY A 63 -26.79 -14.41 19.16
C GLY A 63 -26.04 -13.17 19.68
N LEU A 64 -25.26 -12.51 18.82
CA LEU A 64 -24.53 -11.30 19.17
C LEU A 64 -25.46 -10.08 19.11
N PRO A 65 -25.28 -9.09 20.00
CA PRO A 65 -26.03 -7.86 19.93
C PRO A 65 -25.77 -7.18 18.58
N CYS A 66 -26.84 -6.82 17.88
CA CYS A 66 -26.71 -5.88 16.77
C CYS A 66 -26.20 -4.56 17.36
N PRO A 67 -25.10 -4.00 16.85
CA PRO A 67 -24.67 -2.67 17.29
C PRO A 67 -25.85 -1.72 17.10
N PRO A 68 -26.14 -0.85 18.08
CA PRO A 68 -27.26 0.07 17.97
C PRO A 68 -27.13 0.83 16.65
N LEU A 69 -28.27 1.07 16.00
CA LEU A 69 -28.43 1.96 14.84
C LEU A 69 -28.12 3.42 15.21
N GLU A 70 -27.22 3.65 16.17
CA GLU A 70 -26.52 4.90 16.31
C GLU A 70 -25.69 5.06 15.04
N ARG A 71 -26.23 5.91 14.16
CA ARG A 71 -25.48 6.55 13.08
C ARG A 71 -24.06 6.74 13.55
N THR A 72 -23.17 5.95 12.99
CA THR A 72 -21.72 6.05 13.10
C THR A 72 -21.35 7.53 13.10
N ALA A 73 -21.11 8.12 14.28
CA ALA A 73 -20.70 9.52 14.38
C ALA A 73 -19.36 9.72 13.64
N SER A 74 -18.59 8.64 13.43
CA SER A 74 -17.45 8.57 12.54
C SER A 74 -17.80 8.62 11.05
N SER A 75 -18.95 8.08 10.62
CA SER A 75 -19.43 8.19 9.22
C SER A 75 -20.07 9.54 8.94
N GLY A 76 -20.72 10.18 9.93
CA GLY A 76 -21.20 11.55 9.83
C GLY A 76 -20.03 12.51 9.55
N HIS A 77 -18.93 12.36 10.28
CA HIS A 77 -17.71 13.13 10.02
C HIS A 77 -17.05 12.75 8.70
N LYS A 78 -17.00 11.47 8.30
CA LYS A 78 -16.48 11.08 6.97
C LYS A 78 -17.36 11.56 5.81
N ALA A 79 -18.68 11.54 5.96
CA ALA A 79 -19.64 11.99 4.95
C ALA A 79 -19.64 13.51 4.83
N ILE A 80 -19.67 14.23 5.95
CA ILE A 80 -19.50 15.69 5.99
C ILE A 80 -18.12 16.07 5.45
N ARG A 81 -17.05 15.31 5.74
CA ARG A 81 -15.72 15.51 5.14
C ARG A 81 -15.72 15.27 3.64
N LYS A 82 -16.32 14.18 3.13
CA LYS A 82 -16.45 13.92 1.69
C LYS A 82 -17.25 15.02 1.01
N ILE A 83 -18.34 15.49 1.62
CA ILE A 83 -19.15 16.61 1.12
C ILE A 83 -18.31 17.90 1.09
N ASN A 84 -17.55 18.20 2.16
CA ASN A 84 -16.68 19.36 2.22
C ASN A 84 -15.52 19.28 1.22
N GLN A 85 -14.94 18.10 1.00
CA GLN A 85 -13.86 17.86 0.04
C GLN A 85 -14.38 17.95 -1.40
N ILE A 86 -15.59 17.45 -1.68
CA ILE A 86 -16.29 17.62 -2.95
C ILE A 86 -16.60 19.10 -3.19
N ALA A 87 -17.13 19.79 -2.18
CA ALA A 87 -17.44 21.22 -2.26
C ALA A 87 -16.18 22.06 -2.47
N ASP A 88 -15.08 21.71 -1.81
CA ASP A 88 -13.78 22.36 -1.98
C ASP A 88 -13.20 22.13 -3.38
N VAL A 89 -13.20 20.89 -3.89
CA VAL A 89 -12.79 20.59 -5.27
C VAL A 89 -13.65 21.34 -6.28
N LEU A 90 -14.97 21.37 -6.09
CA LEU A 90 -15.89 22.13 -6.94
C LEU A 90 -15.60 23.63 -6.90
N ARG A 91 -15.34 24.19 -5.71
CA ARG A 91 -15.11 25.62 -5.49
C ARG A 91 -13.74 26.07 -6.00
N THR A 92 -12.69 25.29 -5.78
CA THR A 92 -11.30 25.68 -6.04
C THR A 92 -10.77 25.17 -7.37
N ARG A 93 -11.26 24.02 -7.86
CA ARG A 93 -10.76 23.35 -9.06
C ARG A 93 -11.81 23.17 -10.17
N GLY A 94 -13.06 23.52 -9.91
CA GLY A 94 -14.15 23.58 -10.88
C GLY A 94 -14.83 22.24 -11.19
N LEU A 95 -15.98 22.31 -11.88
CA LEU A 95 -16.85 21.17 -12.22
C LEU A 95 -16.11 20.07 -13.02
N GLY A 96 -15.21 20.46 -13.92
CA GLY A 96 -14.44 19.51 -14.74
C GLY A 96 -13.55 18.58 -13.89
N ARG A 97 -12.91 19.11 -12.84
CA ARG A 97 -12.08 18.30 -11.94
C ARG A 97 -12.93 17.39 -11.06
N PHE A 98 -14.07 17.87 -10.59
CA PHE A 98 -15.02 17.04 -9.85
C PHE A 98 -15.50 15.84 -10.68
N LEU A 99 -15.96 16.07 -11.91
CA LEU A 99 -16.37 14.99 -12.82
C LEU A 99 -15.23 13.99 -13.07
N GLN A 100 -13.99 14.48 -13.25
CA GLN A 100 -12.82 13.62 -13.37
C GLN A 100 -12.63 12.74 -12.13
N LEU A 101 -12.64 13.29 -10.92
CA LEU A 101 -12.49 12.49 -9.69
C LEU A 101 -13.65 11.52 -9.47
N SER A 102 -14.89 11.92 -9.79
CA SER A 102 -16.07 11.04 -9.69
C SER A 102 -15.98 9.87 -10.67
N THR A 103 -15.56 10.11 -11.91
CA THR A 103 -15.36 9.03 -12.90
C THR A 103 -14.24 8.08 -12.49
N LEU A 104 -13.15 8.60 -11.91
CA LEU A 104 -12.08 7.77 -11.32
C LEU A 104 -12.64 6.86 -10.23
N SER A 105 -13.33 7.43 -9.25
CA SER A 105 -13.94 6.68 -8.12
C SER A 105 -14.93 5.60 -8.57
N LEU A 106 -15.77 5.88 -9.57
CA LEU A 106 -16.71 4.88 -10.10
C LEU A 106 -16.02 3.76 -10.88
N SER A 107 -14.81 4.01 -11.40
CA SER A 107 -14.03 3.03 -12.14
C SER A 107 -13.11 2.15 -11.27
N GLU A 108 -12.92 2.51 -9.99
CA GLU A 108 -12.07 1.79 -9.02
C GLU A 108 -12.34 0.27 -8.93
N PRO A 109 -13.61 -0.21 -8.88
CA PRO A 109 -13.88 -1.65 -8.81
C PRO A 109 -13.38 -2.41 -10.05
N ILE A 110 -13.40 -1.76 -11.22
CA ILE A 110 -12.95 -2.36 -12.47
C ILE A 110 -11.41 -2.31 -12.56
N ARG A 111 -10.80 -1.19 -12.14
CA ARG A 111 -9.34 -1.03 -12.09
C ARG A 111 -8.70 -2.02 -11.15
N SER A 112 -9.22 -2.13 -9.93
CA SER A 112 -8.75 -3.11 -8.94
C SER A 112 -8.87 -4.56 -9.45
N GLN A 113 -9.96 -4.90 -10.15
CA GLN A 113 -10.10 -6.23 -10.74
C GLN A 113 -9.08 -6.49 -11.86
N ARG A 114 -8.85 -5.52 -12.75
CA ARG A 114 -7.82 -5.62 -13.80
C ARG A 114 -6.41 -5.72 -13.22
N LEU A 115 -6.12 -4.96 -12.17
CA LEU A 115 -4.86 -5.02 -11.46
C LEU A 115 -4.63 -6.42 -10.88
N ARG A 116 -5.62 -7.00 -10.18
CA ARG A 116 -5.52 -8.38 -9.65
C ARG A 116 -5.20 -9.40 -10.73
N TYR A 117 -5.86 -9.34 -11.89
CA TYR A 117 -5.56 -10.25 -13.00
C TYR A 117 -4.15 -10.09 -13.53
N ARG A 118 -3.67 -8.85 -13.63
CA ARG A 118 -2.32 -8.56 -14.11
C ARG A 118 -1.27 -9.04 -13.09
N VAL A 119 -1.44 -8.70 -11.82
CA VAL A 119 -0.57 -9.18 -10.72
C VAL A 119 -0.49 -10.70 -10.71
N ALA A 120 -1.63 -11.38 -10.84
CA ALA A 120 -1.66 -12.84 -10.90
C ALA A 120 -0.92 -13.40 -12.13
N SER A 121 -1.03 -12.73 -13.28
CA SER A 121 -0.30 -13.12 -14.49
C SER A 121 1.22 -12.95 -14.33
N ASP A 122 1.64 -11.78 -13.83
CA ASP A 122 3.04 -11.44 -13.62
C ASP A 122 3.69 -12.38 -12.60
N ALA A 123 2.98 -12.67 -11.50
CA ALA A 123 3.44 -13.60 -10.46
C ALA A 123 3.59 -15.03 -10.97
N ARG A 124 2.67 -15.53 -11.81
CA ARG A 124 2.80 -16.86 -12.44
C ARG A 124 4.01 -16.94 -13.35
N GLN A 125 4.24 -15.90 -14.16
CA GLN A 125 5.41 -15.84 -15.05
C GLN A 125 6.72 -15.76 -14.25
N ALA A 126 6.74 -14.92 -13.20
CA ALA A 126 7.88 -14.81 -12.30
C ALA A 126 8.21 -16.14 -11.62
N LEU A 127 7.19 -16.83 -11.10
CA LEU A 127 7.36 -18.15 -10.48
C LEU A 127 7.88 -19.19 -11.48
N SER A 128 7.43 -19.16 -12.73
CA SER A 128 7.95 -20.03 -13.78
C SER A 128 9.44 -19.78 -14.03
N LYS A 129 9.90 -18.51 -14.04
CA LYS A 129 11.31 -18.16 -14.17
C LYS A 129 12.13 -18.69 -12.98
N ILE A 130 11.66 -18.43 -11.75
CA ILE A 130 12.32 -18.90 -10.51
C ILE A 130 12.48 -20.43 -10.49
N LYS A 131 11.45 -21.17 -10.94
CA LYS A 131 11.49 -22.64 -10.99
C LYS A 131 12.43 -23.19 -12.06
N ALA A 132 12.64 -22.46 -13.15
CA ALA A 132 13.51 -22.87 -14.25
C ALA A 132 14.98 -22.45 -14.05
N ALA A 133 15.23 -21.48 -13.17
CA ALA A 133 16.54 -20.90 -12.95
C ALA A 133 17.39 -21.68 -11.95
N SER A 134 18.70 -21.39 -11.95
CA SER A 134 19.64 -21.89 -10.93
C SER A 134 19.44 -21.21 -9.57
N ARG A 135 18.87 -19.99 -9.56
CA ARG A 135 18.48 -19.28 -8.35
C ARG A 135 16.99 -19.51 -8.12
N HIS A 136 16.65 -20.11 -6.98
CA HIS A 136 15.27 -20.49 -6.65
C HIS A 136 14.54 -19.46 -5.77
N ARG A 137 14.96 -18.20 -5.79
CA ARG A 137 14.36 -17.12 -4.99
C ARG A 137 14.09 -15.87 -5.83
N GLY A 138 12.96 -15.24 -5.56
CA GLY A 138 12.64 -13.89 -5.98
C GLY A 138 12.72 -12.91 -4.80
N LEU A 139 12.71 -11.62 -5.13
CA LEU A 139 12.67 -10.53 -4.16
C LEU A 139 11.49 -9.62 -4.49
N PHE A 140 10.70 -9.27 -3.48
CA PHE A 140 9.67 -8.26 -3.57
C PHE A 140 10.04 -7.05 -2.71
N ILE A 141 10.11 -5.87 -3.32
CA ILE A 141 10.45 -4.61 -2.63
C ILE A 141 9.17 -3.76 -2.57
N ASP A 142 8.69 -3.46 -1.37
CA ASP A 142 7.51 -2.63 -1.09
C ASP A 142 7.96 -1.26 -0.57
N CYS A 143 8.01 -0.26 -1.46
CA CYS A 143 8.33 1.11 -1.10
C CYS A 143 7.06 1.90 -0.72
N GLY A 144 7.12 2.54 0.45
CA GLY A 144 5.95 3.11 1.14
C GLY A 144 5.03 2.02 1.62
N SER A 145 5.57 1.13 2.44
CA SER A 145 4.83 -0.02 2.97
C SER A 145 3.71 0.43 3.92
N ASN A 146 3.86 1.60 4.57
CA ASN A 146 3.01 2.06 5.65
C ASN A 146 2.83 0.94 6.70
N ILE A 147 1.61 0.50 6.98
CA ILE A 147 1.30 -0.61 7.88
C ILE A 147 1.30 -2.00 7.18
N GLY A 148 1.92 -2.11 6.01
CA GLY A 148 2.06 -3.35 5.23
C GLY A 148 0.84 -3.73 4.41
N GLN A 149 0.03 -2.76 3.98
CA GLN A 149 -1.18 -3.02 3.20
C GLN A 149 -0.84 -3.66 1.84
N ALA A 150 0.16 -3.13 1.13
CA ALA A 150 0.61 -3.67 -0.15
C ALA A 150 1.22 -5.07 0.04
N TYR A 151 2.10 -5.29 1.01
CA TYR A 151 2.55 -6.62 1.41
C TYR A 151 1.39 -7.63 1.59
N LYS A 152 0.36 -7.30 2.37
CA LYS A 152 -0.81 -8.20 2.59
C LYS A 152 -1.57 -8.54 1.30
N PHE A 153 -1.55 -7.65 0.32
CA PHE A 153 -2.13 -7.89 -0.99
C PHE A 153 -1.22 -8.75 -1.86
N PHE A 154 0.05 -8.37 -2.01
CA PHE A 154 1.00 -8.98 -2.95
C PHE A 154 1.51 -10.34 -2.49
N SER A 155 1.63 -10.58 -1.18
CA SER A 155 2.06 -11.87 -0.61
C SER A 155 1.14 -13.05 -0.94
N ARG A 156 -0.10 -12.78 -1.36
CA ARG A 156 -1.03 -13.79 -1.89
C ARG A 156 -0.64 -14.30 -3.28
N TYR A 157 0.15 -13.53 -4.02
CA TYR A 157 0.59 -13.84 -5.38
C TYR A 157 2.08 -14.19 -5.43
N TYR A 158 2.90 -13.42 -4.71
CA TYR A 158 4.34 -13.59 -4.59
C TYR A 158 4.67 -14.30 -3.26
N THR A 159 4.34 -15.58 -3.12
CA THR A 159 4.31 -16.21 -1.79
C THR A 159 5.70 -16.26 -1.11
N PRO A 160 5.77 -16.16 0.23
CA PRO A 160 7.02 -16.22 0.99
C PRO A 160 7.89 -17.47 0.74
N ASP A 161 7.27 -18.57 0.31
CA ASP A 161 7.98 -19.80 -0.10
C ASP A 161 9.00 -19.54 -1.20
N TYR A 162 8.71 -18.60 -2.10
CA TYR A 162 9.56 -18.26 -3.25
C TYR A 162 10.16 -16.86 -3.18
N TYR A 163 9.66 -15.98 -2.30
CA TYR A 163 10.06 -14.59 -2.25
C TYR A 163 10.60 -14.18 -0.87
N ASP A 164 11.71 -13.45 -0.88
CA ASP A 164 12.08 -12.55 0.21
C ASP A 164 11.38 -11.21 0.02
N TYR A 165 11.19 -10.49 1.13
CA TYR A 165 10.49 -9.21 1.16
C TYR A 165 11.35 -8.12 1.77
N VAL A 166 11.34 -6.95 1.17
CA VAL A 166 11.89 -5.71 1.75
C VAL A 166 10.75 -4.71 1.87
N LEU A 167 10.38 -4.38 3.11
CA LEU A 167 9.34 -3.40 3.42
C LEU A 167 10.00 -2.09 3.83
N VAL A 168 9.80 -1.03 3.05
CA VAL A 168 10.44 0.27 3.23
C VAL A 168 9.41 1.28 3.73
N GLU A 169 9.64 1.83 4.92
CA GLU A 169 8.76 2.84 5.52
C GLU A 169 9.55 3.77 6.46
N PRO A 170 9.65 5.09 6.14
CA PRO A 170 10.31 6.05 7.01
C PRO A 170 9.49 6.46 8.25
N ASN A 171 8.16 6.33 8.26
CA ASN A 171 7.34 6.72 9.40
C ASN A 171 7.53 5.74 10.56
N LYS A 172 8.17 6.20 11.64
CA LYS A 172 8.45 5.40 12.84
C LYS A 172 7.20 4.80 13.47
N ASN A 173 6.06 5.47 13.35
CA ASN A 173 4.80 5.00 13.92
C ASN A 173 4.25 3.76 13.20
N CYS A 174 4.70 3.49 11.97
CA CYS A 174 4.29 2.31 11.21
C CYS A 174 5.20 1.09 11.49
N LEU A 175 6.38 1.31 12.07
CA LEU A 175 7.39 0.26 12.24
C LEU A 175 6.94 -0.87 13.17
N GLU A 176 6.14 -0.58 14.20
CA GLU A 176 5.58 -1.62 15.08
C GLU A 176 4.72 -2.62 14.29
N HIS A 177 3.86 -2.11 13.40
CA HIS A 177 3.05 -2.94 12.52
C HIS A 177 3.91 -3.77 11.56
N LEU A 178 4.95 -3.18 10.97
CA LEU A 178 5.84 -3.88 10.05
C LEU A 178 6.70 -4.94 10.76
N HIS A 179 7.16 -4.67 11.98
CA HIS A 179 7.89 -5.64 12.80
C HIS A 179 6.99 -6.80 13.26
N SER A 180 5.71 -6.54 13.53
CA SER A 180 4.72 -7.59 13.79
C SER A 180 4.59 -8.53 12.58
N LEU A 181 4.47 -8.00 11.35
CA LEU A 181 4.44 -8.82 10.13
C LEU A 181 5.71 -9.66 9.96
N ARG A 182 6.88 -9.10 10.29
CA ARG A 182 8.16 -9.83 10.27
C ARG A 182 8.23 -10.95 11.30
N SER A 183 7.63 -10.76 12.48
CA SER A 183 7.61 -11.82 13.51
C SER A 183 6.84 -13.06 13.06
N GLU A 184 5.86 -12.88 12.17
CA GLU A 184 5.09 -13.97 11.53
C GLU A 184 5.83 -14.59 10.34
N ASN A 185 6.79 -13.86 9.74
CA ASN A 185 7.50 -14.29 8.54
C ASN A 185 8.96 -13.80 8.53
N VAL A 186 9.88 -14.74 8.78
CA VAL A 186 11.33 -14.48 8.86
C VAL A 186 11.94 -14.00 7.53
N ALA A 187 11.25 -14.14 6.40
CA ALA A 187 11.71 -13.69 5.08
C ALA A 187 11.51 -12.18 4.82
N ILE A 188 11.11 -11.42 5.85
CA ILE A 188 10.89 -9.97 5.75
C ILE A 188 12.08 -9.20 6.34
N GLU A 189 12.66 -8.32 5.52
CA GLU A 189 13.54 -7.23 5.90
C GLU A 189 12.71 -5.94 6.01
N VAL A 190 12.86 -5.21 7.12
CA VAL A 190 12.21 -3.89 7.31
C VAL A 190 13.29 -2.80 7.24
N VAL A 191 13.11 -1.84 6.33
CA VAL A 191 14.01 -0.71 6.14
C VAL A 191 13.30 0.56 6.61
N ALA A 192 13.70 1.04 7.80
CA ALA A 192 13.17 2.25 8.42
C ALA A 192 13.79 3.54 7.86
N LYS A 193 13.81 3.67 6.52
CA LYS A 193 14.38 4.79 5.77
C LYS A 193 13.47 5.15 4.60
N ALA A 194 13.57 6.37 4.10
CA ALA A 194 12.87 6.78 2.89
C ALA A 194 13.64 6.31 1.64
N ALA A 195 12.94 5.67 0.70
CA ALA A 195 13.50 5.39 -0.61
C ALA A 195 13.75 6.70 -1.37
N SER A 196 14.94 6.83 -1.96
CA SER A 196 15.38 8.02 -2.69
C SER A 196 16.37 7.62 -3.79
N VAL A 197 16.96 8.62 -4.46
CA VAL A 197 18.05 8.44 -5.44
C VAL A 197 19.43 8.41 -4.77
N LYS A 198 19.53 8.81 -3.50
CA LYS A 198 20.80 8.90 -2.76
C LYS A 198 20.62 8.66 -1.26
N ASP A 199 21.69 8.22 -0.62
CA ASP A 199 21.77 8.17 0.83
C ASP A 199 21.90 9.57 1.43
N GLY A 200 21.38 9.75 2.64
CA GLY A 200 21.43 11.02 3.36
C GLY A 200 20.26 11.21 4.30
N TYR A 201 19.78 12.44 4.39
CA TYR A 201 18.63 12.81 5.20
C TYR A 201 17.72 13.75 4.42
N ALA A 202 16.41 13.64 4.66
CA ALA A 202 15.40 14.52 4.09
C ALA A 202 14.35 14.90 5.13
N GLU A 203 13.74 16.07 4.93
CA GLU A 203 12.57 16.48 5.70
C GLU A 203 11.38 15.59 5.33
N PHE A 204 10.76 14.96 6.33
CA PHE A 204 9.56 14.16 6.19
C PHE A 204 8.34 15.01 6.53
N LEU A 205 7.50 15.23 5.52
CA LEU A 205 6.42 16.22 5.54
C LEU A 205 5.07 15.52 5.53
N GLY A 206 4.16 15.94 6.40
CA GLY A 206 2.83 15.36 6.56
C GLY A 206 1.69 16.38 6.52
N PRO A 207 0.43 15.94 6.32
CA PRO A 207 -0.73 16.80 6.40
C PRO A 207 -0.91 17.43 7.80
N PRO A 208 -1.35 18.70 7.91
CA PRO A 208 -1.60 19.38 9.17
C PRO A 208 -2.62 18.65 10.06
N GLY A 209 -2.36 18.58 11.36
CA GLY A 209 -3.40 18.36 12.38
C GLY A 209 -4.13 17.00 12.32
N ARG A 210 -3.49 15.95 11.80
CA ARG A 210 -4.01 14.59 11.96
C ARG A 210 -3.61 14.03 13.33
N SER A 211 -4.58 13.45 14.03
CA SER A 211 -4.39 12.79 15.34
C SER A 211 -3.89 11.35 15.23
N ASP A 212 -3.93 10.78 14.02
CA ASP A 212 -3.44 9.43 13.75
C ASP A 212 -1.94 9.50 13.45
N LEU A 213 -1.15 8.71 14.18
CA LEU A 213 0.31 8.66 14.06
C LEU A 213 0.76 7.84 12.83
N THR A 214 -0.08 6.95 12.31
CA THR A 214 0.16 6.09 11.13
C THR A 214 -0.35 6.71 9.82
N TYR A 215 -0.42 8.03 9.76
CA TYR A 215 -1.08 8.74 8.67
C TYR A 215 -0.44 8.50 7.30
N GLU A 216 -1.30 8.17 6.32
CA GLU A 216 -0.98 8.18 4.88
C GLU A 216 -0.73 9.61 4.36
N GLY A 217 0.02 9.77 3.27
CA GLY A 217 0.28 11.07 2.64
C GLY A 217 1.59 11.76 3.07
N CYS A 218 2.50 11.05 3.74
CA CYS A 218 3.80 11.60 4.16
C CYS A 218 4.81 11.58 3.01
N SER A 219 5.52 12.68 2.78
CA SER A 219 6.45 12.78 1.65
C SER A 219 7.78 13.43 2.03
N ILE A 220 8.86 13.00 1.35
CA ILE A 220 10.14 13.71 1.34
C ILE A 220 10.24 14.78 0.24
N VAL A 221 9.20 14.92 -0.59
CA VAL A 221 9.11 15.90 -1.67
C VAL A 221 8.28 17.10 -1.22
N PRO A 222 8.88 18.29 -1.05
CA PRO A 222 8.18 19.47 -0.50
C PRO A 222 6.94 19.92 -1.28
N SER A 223 6.89 19.66 -2.59
CA SER A 223 5.79 20.05 -3.45
C SER A 223 4.62 19.05 -3.47
N HIS A 224 4.78 17.85 -2.90
CA HIS A 224 3.82 16.74 -3.04
C HIS A 224 2.39 17.10 -2.60
N ASN A 225 2.24 17.94 -1.59
CA ASN A 225 0.95 18.38 -1.04
C ASN A 225 0.61 19.86 -1.29
N GLY A 226 1.41 20.57 -2.10
CA GLY A 226 1.25 22.02 -2.30
C GLY A 226 -0.09 22.46 -2.91
N GLY A 227 -0.84 21.51 -3.49
CA GLY A 227 -2.19 21.73 -4.01
C GLY A 227 -3.33 21.47 -3.01
N LEU A 228 -3.07 20.78 -1.89
CA LEU A 228 -4.11 20.35 -0.93
C LEU A 228 -4.08 21.14 0.37
N TYR A 229 -2.90 21.57 0.84
CA TYR A 229 -2.77 22.40 2.04
C TYR A 229 -1.68 23.46 1.81
N PRO A 230 -1.80 24.66 2.43
CA PRO A 230 -0.67 25.57 2.54
C PRO A 230 0.46 24.82 3.24
N SER A 231 1.69 25.02 2.79
CA SER A 231 2.90 24.54 3.47
C SER A 231 3.08 25.27 4.80
N GLN A 232 2.17 25.05 5.76
CA GLN A 232 2.44 25.35 7.14
C GLN A 232 3.54 24.40 7.57
N ARG A 233 4.72 24.97 7.80
CA ARG A 233 5.89 24.28 8.32
C ARG A 233 5.53 23.74 9.71
N PHE A 234 5.12 22.48 9.77
CA PHE A 234 5.32 21.68 10.97
C PHE A 234 6.80 21.42 11.12
N THR A 235 7.27 21.15 12.33
CA THR A 235 8.64 20.72 12.59
C THR A 235 8.88 19.47 11.75
N PRO A 236 9.64 19.55 10.63
CA PRO A 236 9.80 18.40 9.77
C PRO A 236 10.56 17.34 10.56
N GLU A 237 10.06 16.11 10.58
CA GLU A 237 10.86 15.02 11.11
C GLU A 237 11.97 14.74 10.10
N LEU A 238 13.22 14.75 10.53
CA LEU A 238 14.33 14.38 9.66
C LEU A 238 14.39 12.85 9.59
N VAL A 239 14.25 12.30 8.39
CA VAL A 239 14.35 10.86 8.15
C VAL A 239 15.58 10.55 7.30
N GLU A 240 16.19 9.40 7.56
CA GLU A 240 17.29 8.91 6.73
C GLU A 240 16.73 8.47 5.37
N THR A 241 17.47 8.78 4.30
CA THR A 241 17.18 8.33 2.94
C THR A 241 18.21 7.29 2.51
N PHE A 242 17.83 6.40 1.60
CA PHE A 242 18.77 5.53 0.91
C PHE A 242 18.54 5.51 -0.60
N SER A 243 19.59 5.18 -1.36
CA SER A 243 19.48 5.00 -2.81
C SER A 243 18.82 3.67 -3.18
N LEU A 244 17.61 3.72 -3.74
CA LEU A 244 16.88 2.52 -4.18
C LEU A 244 17.60 1.80 -5.32
N SER A 245 18.18 2.55 -6.26
CA SER A 245 18.98 2.01 -7.36
C SER A 245 20.19 1.24 -6.84
N GLN A 246 20.92 1.77 -5.86
CA GLN A 246 22.04 1.05 -5.24
C GLN A 246 21.57 -0.23 -4.52
N MET A 247 20.43 -0.19 -3.82
CA MET A 247 19.88 -1.40 -3.18
C MET A 247 19.53 -2.48 -4.21
N ILE A 248 18.86 -2.11 -5.31
CA ILE A 248 18.52 -3.06 -6.40
C ILE A 248 19.80 -3.59 -7.04
N GLN A 249 20.76 -2.72 -7.34
CA GLN A 249 22.07 -3.11 -7.89
C GLN A 249 22.80 -4.12 -6.99
N ALA A 250 22.74 -3.94 -5.66
CA ALA A 250 23.36 -4.87 -4.72
C ALA A 250 22.63 -6.22 -4.64
N LYS A 251 21.30 -6.22 -4.78
CA LYS A 251 20.47 -7.44 -4.65
C LYS A 251 20.25 -8.19 -5.97
N ARG A 252 20.42 -7.58 -7.15
CA ARG A 252 20.13 -8.21 -8.46
C ARG A 252 20.93 -9.48 -8.76
N GLY A 253 22.11 -9.65 -8.15
CA GLY A 253 22.91 -10.86 -8.27
C GLY A 253 22.46 -12.03 -7.38
N LEU A 254 21.59 -11.76 -6.40
CA LEU A 254 21.16 -12.72 -5.38
C LEU A 254 19.81 -13.37 -5.71
N TYR A 255 19.02 -12.73 -6.57
CA TYR A 255 17.65 -13.12 -6.89
C TYR A 255 17.48 -13.35 -8.38
N GLU A 256 16.63 -14.31 -8.74
CA GLU A 256 16.29 -14.54 -10.15
C GLU A 256 15.34 -13.47 -10.67
N VAL A 257 14.41 -13.05 -9.81
CA VAL A 257 13.37 -12.10 -10.14
C VAL A 257 13.31 -11.04 -9.06
N ILE A 258 13.30 -9.77 -9.46
CA ILE A 258 12.98 -8.64 -8.57
C ILE A 258 11.66 -8.02 -9.02
N VAL A 259 10.76 -7.84 -8.05
CA VAL A 259 9.48 -7.14 -8.20
C VAL A 259 9.50 -5.91 -7.31
N LEU A 260 9.03 -4.78 -7.83
CA LEU A 260 9.00 -3.50 -7.14
C LEU A 260 7.56 -2.98 -7.03
N LYS A 261 7.13 -2.60 -5.83
CA LYS A 261 6.00 -1.68 -5.63
C LYS A 261 6.54 -0.34 -5.14
N LEU A 262 6.07 0.76 -5.74
CA LEU A 262 6.54 2.11 -5.48
C LEU A 262 5.36 3.06 -5.32
N ASP A 263 5.22 3.60 -4.12
CA ASP A 263 4.15 4.51 -3.71
C ASP A 263 4.73 5.23 -2.50
N VAL A 264 5.48 6.29 -2.80
CA VAL A 264 6.35 7.01 -1.84
C VAL A 264 6.02 8.49 -1.86
N GLU A 265 4.75 8.78 -2.16
CA GLU A 265 4.13 10.07 -2.02
C GLU A 265 4.95 11.14 -2.77
N GLY A 266 5.20 10.94 -4.06
CA GLY A 266 5.76 11.96 -4.97
C GLY A 266 7.22 11.77 -5.36
N ALA A 267 8.00 10.98 -4.62
CA ALA A 267 9.38 10.68 -4.98
C ALA A 267 9.51 9.65 -6.13
N GLU A 268 8.38 9.12 -6.64
CA GLU A 268 8.38 8.06 -7.65
C GLU A 268 9.10 8.49 -8.93
N TYR A 269 8.89 9.74 -9.35
CA TYR A 269 9.43 10.25 -10.61
C TYR A 269 10.95 10.30 -10.62
N GLU A 270 11.57 10.82 -9.56
CA GLU A 270 13.02 10.91 -9.46
C GLU A 270 13.65 9.52 -9.33
N ILE A 271 13.03 8.65 -8.55
CA ILE A 271 13.49 7.25 -8.37
C ILE A 271 13.41 6.49 -9.69
N LEU A 272 12.29 6.57 -10.41
CA LEU A 272 12.11 5.85 -11.67
C LEU A 272 13.01 6.40 -12.78
N ASP A 273 13.23 7.71 -12.84
CA ASP A 273 14.21 8.30 -13.77
C ASP A 273 15.63 7.81 -13.48
N ASP A 274 16.03 7.72 -12.20
CA ASP A 274 17.33 7.18 -11.80
C ASP A 274 17.48 5.69 -12.17
N LEU A 275 16.44 4.87 -11.98
CA LEU A 275 16.41 3.47 -12.44
C LEU A 275 16.49 3.34 -13.97
N ILE A 276 15.90 4.29 -14.71
CA ILE A 276 16.01 4.35 -16.17
C ILE A 276 17.44 4.68 -16.58
N ARG A 277 18.00 5.76 -16.04
CA ARG A 277 19.34 6.24 -16.36
C ARG A 277 20.46 5.25 -16.01
N SER A 278 20.30 4.53 -14.90
CA SER A 278 21.23 3.47 -14.47
C SER A 278 21.05 2.14 -15.21
N GLY A 279 19.98 1.99 -16.01
CA GLY A 279 19.63 0.74 -16.70
C GLY A 279 19.00 -0.33 -15.81
N LEU A 280 18.85 -0.07 -14.51
CA LEU A 280 18.33 -1.02 -13.52
C LEU A 280 16.84 -1.36 -13.68
N HIS A 281 16.06 -0.48 -14.31
CA HIS A 281 14.67 -0.79 -14.68
C HIS A 281 14.54 -2.08 -15.50
N ARG A 282 15.59 -2.48 -16.23
CA ARG A 282 15.65 -3.72 -17.04
C ARG A 282 15.87 -4.98 -16.20
N ASP A 283 16.39 -4.82 -14.99
CA ASP A 283 16.63 -5.93 -14.05
C ASP A 283 15.37 -6.27 -13.24
N LEU A 284 14.31 -5.45 -13.34
CA LEU A 284 13.02 -5.69 -12.70
C LEU A 284 12.16 -6.57 -13.60
N HIS A 285 11.46 -7.54 -13.00
CA HIS A 285 10.47 -8.35 -13.72
C HIS A 285 9.13 -7.61 -13.83
N ALA A 286 8.68 -7.02 -12.72
CA ALA A 286 7.44 -6.25 -12.66
C ALA A 286 7.57 -5.07 -11.69
N THR A 287 6.94 -3.95 -12.06
CA THR A 287 6.89 -2.72 -11.27
C THR A 287 5.45 -2.21 -11.14
N TYR A 288 5.00 -1.99 -9.91
CA TYR A 288 3.68 -1.46 -9.58
C TYR A 288 3.83 -0.06 -8.96
N VAL A 289 3.32 0.98 -9.62
CA VAL A 289 3.59 2.37 -9.20
C VAL A 289 2.30 3.14 -8.94
N GLU A 290 2.19 3.79 -7.78
CA GLU A 290 1.16 4.81 -7.56
C GLU A 290 1.70 6.17 -7.95
N PHE A 291 1.23 6.68 -9.09
CA PHE A 291 1.66 7.98 -9.56
C PHE A 291 0.80 9.09 -8.93
N HIS A 292 1.44 9.93 -8.13
CA HIS A 292 0.81 11.02 -7.40
C HIS A 292 0.59 12.31 -8.23
N SER A 293 0.69 12.26 -9.57
CA SER A 293 0.49 13.40 -10.47
C SER A 293 -0.87 14.12 -10.29
N LEU A 294 -1.88 13.41 -9.79
CA LEU A 294 -3.21 13.97 -9.51
C LEU A 294 -3.25 14.92 -8.30
N TYR A 295 -2.30 14.84 -7.39
CA TYR A 295 -2.29 15.68 -6.18
C TYR A 295 -1.48 16.97 -6.37
N MET A 296 -0.68 17.05 -7.44
CA MET A 296 0.09 18.23 -7.84
C MET A 296 -0.79 19.36 -8.41
N ARG A 297 -0.30 20.61 -8.35
CA ARG A 297 -1.02 21.80 -8.89
C ARG A 297 -1.16 21.72 -10.42
N ASN A 298 -2.21 22.32 -10.98
CA ASN A 298 -2.66 22.09 -12.37
C ASN A 298 -1.60 22.29 -13.50
N SER A 299 -0.65 23.20 -13.35
CA SER A 299 0.44 23.38 -14.32
C SER A 299 1.55 22.34 -14.16
N GLU A 300 1.83 21.93 -12.92
CA GLU A 300 2.81 20.90 -12.58
C GLU A 300 2.27 19.51 -12.92
N GLY A 301 1.03 19.18 -12.53
CA GLY A 301 0.43 17.88 -12.82
C GLY A 301 0.37 17.55 -14.31
N ARG A 302 0.19 18.55 -15.20
CA ARG A 302 0.27 18.33 -16.66
C ARG A 302 1.69 17.99 -17.13
N LYS A 303 2.71 18.63 -16.59
CA LYS A 303 4.11 18.31 -16.88
C LYS A 303 4.45 16.92 -16.35
N THR A 304 4.03 16.62 -15.12
CA THR A 304 4.24 15.32 -14.48
C THR A 304 3.56 14.18 -15.25
N ALA A 305 2.37 14.39 -15.81
CA ALA A 305 1.71 13.38 -16.65
C ALA A 305 2.45 13.09 -17.99
N VAL A 306 3.25 14.02 -18.49
CA VAL A 306 4.14 13.77 -19.65
C VAL A 306 5.32 12.89 -19.20
N VAL A 307 5.91 13.22 -18.05
CA VAL A 307 7.00 12.42 -17.45
C VAL A 307 6.54 11.00 -17.14
N GLU A 308 5.35 10.84 -16.54
CA GLU A 308 4.72 9.55 -16.24
C GLU A 308 4.62 8.66 -17.50
N ARG A 309 4.12 9.22 -18.60
CA ARG A 309 4.03 8.49 -19.87
C ARG A 309 5.40 8.08 -20.39
N LYS A 310 6.37 8.98 -20.36
CA LYS A 310 7.75 8.66 -20.78
C LYS A 310 8.33 7.52 -19.93
N ILE A 311 8.18 7.56 -18.61
CA ILE A 311 8.65 6.50 -17.71
C ILE A 311 8.00 5.15 -18.09
N VAL A 312 6.68 5.14 -18.27
CA VAL A 312 5.95 3.92 -18.66
C VAL A 312 6.44 3.38 -20.00
N ASP A 313 6.63 4.26 -20.99
CA ASP A 313 7.12 3.89 -22.32
C ASP A 313 8.53 3.29 -22.26
N GLU A 314 9.45 3.87 -21.47
CA GLU A 314 10.83 3.36 -21.29
C GLU A 314 10.83 1.96 -20.65
N PHE A 315 10.02 1.73 -19.62
CA PHE A 315 9.88 0.41 -19.01
C PHE A 315 9.32 -0.62 -20.00
N GLN A 316 8.32 -0.25 -20.79
CA GLN A 316 7.72 -1.12 -21.79
C GLN A 316 8.70 -1.44 -22.93
N GLN A 317 9.46 -0.46 -23.41
CA GLN A 317 10.48 -0.66 -24.45
C GLN A 317 11.63 -1.56 -23.96
N ALA A 318 11.94 -1.52 -22.66
CA ALA A 318 12.88 -2.44 -22.03
C ALA A 318 12.34 -3.87 -21.85
N GLY A 319 11.05 -4.11 -22.07
CA GLY A 319 10.40 -5.40 -21.81
C GLY A 319 10.07 -5.62 -20.32
N THR A 320 10.21 -4.59 -19.47
CA THR A 320 9.84 -4.66 -18.05
C THR A 320 8.36 -4.39 -17.89
N HIS A 321 7.66 -5.23 -17.12
CA HIS A 321 6.24 -5.03 -16.86
C HIS A 321 6.06 -3.85 -15.91
N ILE A 322 5.28 -2.83 -16.30
CA ILE A 322 4.92 -1.71 -15.44
C ILE A 322 3.41 -1.51 -15.40
N SER A 323 2.87 -1.29 -14.20
CA SER A 323 1.44 -1.11 -13.98
C SER A 323 1.17 -0.07 -12.90
N ARG A 324 0.03 0.61 -12.97
CA ARG A 324 -0.39 1.50 -11.89
C ARG A 324 -0.87 0.69 -10.68
N TRP A 325 -0.37 1.06 -9.51
CA TRP A 325 -0.92 0.70 -8.21
C TRP A 325 -1.99 1.76 -7.92
N ILE A 326 -3.26 1.38 -8.07
CA ILE A 326 -4.48 2.22 -8.00
C ILE A 326 -4.71 3.12 -9.25
#